data_AF-A0A7C5TG48-F1
#
_entry.id   AF-A0A7C5TG48-F1
#
_cell.length_a   1.000
_cell.length_b   1.000
_cell.length_c   1.000
_cell.angle_alpha   90.00
_cell.angle_beta   90.00
_cell.angle_gamma   90.00
#
_symmetry.space_group_name_H-M   'P 1'
#
loop_
_entity.id
_entity.type
_entity.pdbx_description
1 polymer ?
#
loop_
_entity_poly.entity_id
_entity_poly.type
_entity_poly.pdbx_seq_one_letter_code
_entity_poly.pdbx_strand_id
1 'polypeptide(L)'
;MPCVGELRGLCGLSCRFCEANAEFIMNHRPNLINDLNSLISDAYGLEPVNHDANSLFEFALESVAEPLTNYVLHSVLECSLYPSLFSMRLIIESLAVGLYADRWFGNAWPGEKLSLARGFEMGRFKRCREYKGEDGNSLCNQYSTLGREVNEALCWLRDLLGSNFGIEPMDFIYETYNSLSKPIHAVAMINGEGVLGALGIAVIDNMRSKIGIPPMRTIIMPAECEEDDLVMLDAIHWYALLIRLSMDMLIYAWQSIVRKAGNEELTKTRTSIEEAIRRAEEVYNEIGSRYGLQDNG
;
A
#
# COMPACT_ATOMS: atom_id res chain seq x y z
N MET A 1 -19.89 10.23 29.93
CA MET A 1 -20.89 9.33 29.33
C MET A 1 -20.38 7.90 29.47
N PRO A 2 -21.09 7.00 30.18
CA PRO A 2 -20.59 5.68 30.50
C PRO A 2 -20.84 4.71 29.33
N CYS A 3 -19.80 4.00 28.89
CA CYS A 3 -19.93 2.91 27.93
C CYS A 3 -20.43 1.63 28.63
N VAL A 4 -21.38 0.96 27.98
CA VAL A 4 -22.16 -0.20 28.44
C VAL A 4 -21.28 -1.46 28.53
N GLY A 5 -21.52 -2.30 29.55
CA GLY A 5 -20.61 -3.31 30.10
C GLY A 5 -20.20 -4.51 29.24
N GLU A 6 -20.76 -4.70 28.04
CA GLU A 6 -20.34 -5.79 27.12
C GLU A 6 -19.17 -5.39 26.20
N LEU A 7 -19.11 -4.13 25.78
CA LEU A 7 -18.02 -3.61 24.94
C LEU A 7 -16.68 -3.63 25.67
N ARG A 8 -16.68 -3.47 27.00
CA ARG A 8 -15.46 -3.61 27.84
C ARG A 8 -14.86 -5.02 27.77
N GLY A 9 -15.71 -6.04 27.66
CA GLY A 9 -15.27 -7.43 27.53
C GLY A 9 -14.66 -7.71 26.17
N LEU A 10 -15.24 -7.17 25.10
CA LEU A 10 -14.71 -7.27 23.73
C LEU A 10 -13.41 -6.48 23.56
N CYS A 11 -13.32 -5.26 24.08
CA CYS A 11 -12.06 -4.49 24.09
C CYS A 11 -10.98 -5.23 24.90
N GLY A 12 -11.33 -5.80 26.07
CA GLY A 12 -10.38 -6.59 26.86
C GLY A 12 -9.98 -7.94 26.24
N LEU A 13 -10.78 -8.48 25.32
CA LEU A 13 -10.42 -9.65 24.51
C LEU A 13 -9.51 -9.26 23.36
N SER A 14 -9.85 -8.21 22.60
CA SER A 14 -8.98 -7.65 21.55
C SER A 14 -7.61 -7.25 22.11
N CYS A 15 -7.53 -6.60 23.29
CA CYS A 15 -6.25 -6.31 23.95
C CYS A 15 -5.42 -7.57 24.24
N ARG A 16 -6.04 -8.64 24.76
CA ARG A 16 -5.32 -9.88 25.07
C ARG A 16 -4.84 -10.61 23.82
N PHE A 17 -5.65 -10.63 22.76
CA PHE A 17 -5.23 -11.16 21.47
C PHE A 17 -4.08 -10.34 20.89
N CYS A 18 -4.16 -9.01 20.91
CA CYS A 18 -3.08 -8.14 20.44
C CYS A 18 -1.75 -8.38 21.18
N GLU A 19 -1.77 -8.56 22.50
CA GLU A 19 -0.56 -8.86 23.29
C GLU A 19 0.04 -10.22 22.93
N ALA A 20 -0.79 -11.28 22.90
CA ALA A 20 -0.35 -12.63 22.55
C ALA A 20 0.15 -12.72 21.10
N ASN A 21 -0.55 -12.08 20.17
CA ASN A 21 -0.17 -12.04 18.76
C ASN A 21 1.08 -11.20 18.54
N ALA A 22 1.28 -10.10 19.30
CA ALA A 22 2.52 -9.34 19.22
C ALA A 22 3.72 -10.23 19.57
N GLU A 23 3.63 -11.01 20.66
CA GLU A 23 4.68 -11.96 21.04
C GLU A 23 4.89 -13.04 19.97
N PHE A 24 3.81 -13.65 19.48
CA PHE A 24 3.88 -14.64 18.41
C PHE A 24 4.55 -14.08 17.15
N ILE A 25 4.13 -12.90 16.69
CA ILE A 25 4.65 -12.23 15.50
C ILE A 25 6.12 -11.86 15.70
N MET A 26 6.51 -11.29 16.85
CA MET A 26 7.90 -10.92 17.11
C MET A 26 8.83 -12.14 17.11
N ASN A 27 8.35 -13.29 17.59
CA ASN A 27 9.13 -14.52 17.62
C ASN A 27 9.31 -15.15 16.23
N HIS A 28 8.32 -15.03 15.34
CA HIS A 28 8.34 -15.70 14.03
C HIS A 28 8.67 -14.79 12.85
N ARG A 29 8.37 -13.50 12.95
CA ARG A 29 8.56 -12.46 11.92
C ARG A 29 9.19 -11.22 12.57
N PRO A 30 10.43 -11.36 13.06
CA PRO A 30 11.15 -10.24 13.65
C PRO A 30 11.23 -9.13 12.60
N ASN A 31 10.89 -7.90 12.99
CA ASN A 31 10.79 -6.69 12.16
C ASN A 31 9.42 -6.39 11.53
N LEU A 32 8.46 -7.32 11.44
CA LEU A 32 7.15 -6.99 10.85
C LEU A 32 6.49 -5.79 11.56
N ILE A 33 6.43 -5.82 12.90
CA ILE A 33 5.84 -4.73 13.69
C ILE A 33 6.65 -3.43 13.53
N ASN A 34 7.98 -3.52 13.44
CA ASN A 34 8.83 -2.34 13.27
C ASN A 34 8.61 -1.68 11.90
N ASP A 35 8.55 -2.47 10.83
CA ASP A 35 8.31 -1.97 9.48
C ASP A 35 6.89 -1.39 9.32
N LEU A 36 5.90 -1.96 10.01
CA LEU A 36 4.55 -1.37 10.14
C LEU A 36 4.56 -0.03 10.89
N ASN A 37 5.33 0.07 11.97
CA ASN A 37 5.52 1.34 12.68
C ASN A 37 6.27 2.37 11.82
N SER A 38 7.19 1.96 10.97
CA SER A 38 7.84 2.84 10.00
C SER A 38 6.85 3.35 8.95
N LEU A 39 5.96 2.49 8.43
CA LEU A 39 4.87 2.91 7.55
C LEU A 39 3.98 3.98 8.22
N ILE A 40 3.62 3.80 9.49
CA ILE A 40 2.89 4.82 10.26
C ILE A 40 3.74 6.09 10.37
N SER A 41 4.98 5.97 10.79
CA SER A 41 5.89 7.11 10.99
C SER A 41 6.05 7.96 9.73
N ASP A 42 6.05 7.34 8.55
CA ASP A 42 6.18 8.06 7.28
C ASP A 42 4.88 8.75 6.89
N ALA A 43 3.72 8.12 7.14
CA ALA A 43 2.40 8.73 6.88
C ALA A 43 2.23 10.05 7.65
N TYR A 44 2.57 10.06 8.95
CA TYR A 44 2.53 11.26 9.80
C TYR A 44 3.75 12.16 9.62
N GLY A 45 4.89 11.58 9.24
CA GLY A 45 6.19 12.25 9.26
C GLY A 45 6.47 13.04 7.99
N LEU A 46 5.89 12.64 6.85
CA LEU A 46 6.16 13.26 5.54
C LEU A 46 5.14 14.34 5.15
N GLU A 47 4.25 14.70 6.09
CA GLU A 47 3.30 15.77 5.90
C GLU A 47 3.96 17.13 5.62
N PRO A 48 3.32 17.98 4.79
CA PRO A 48 3.70 19.37 4.61
C PRO A 48 3.80 20.15 5.92
N VAL A 49 4.81 21.01 6.04
CA VAL A 49 4.85 22.01 7.13
C VAL A 49 3.74 23.07 6.97
N ASN A 50 3.34 23.36 5.72
CA ASN A 50 2.30 24.33 5.40
C ASN A 50 1.14 23.63 4.69
N HIS A 51 0.03 23.46 5.41
CA HIS A 51 -1.17 22.79 4.93
C HIS A 51 -1.94 23.63 3.89
N ASP A 52 -2.32 23.03 2.77
CA ASP A 52 -3.26 23.56 1.78
C ASP A 52 -4.63 22.90 1.94
N ALA A 53 -5.56 23.64 2.54
CA ALA A 53 -6.94 23.18 2.76
C ALA A 53 -7.71 22.84 1.45
N ASN A 54 -7.19 23.23 0.28
CA ASN A 54 -7.76 22.84 -1.00
C ASN A 54 -7.13 21.57 -1.59
N SER A 55 -6.04 21.04 -1.04
CA SER A 55 -5.38 19.85 -1.54
C SER A 55 -6.20 18.59 -1.20
N LEU A 56 -6.61 17.86 -2.23
CA LEU A 56 -7.24 16.55 -2.03
C LEU A 56 -6.18 15.50 -1.63
N PHE A 57 -4.92 15.69 -2.03
CA PHE A 57 -3.83 14.81 -1.63
C PHE A 57 -3.54 14.92 -0.12
N GLU A 58 -3.38 16.14 0.41
CA GLU A 58 -3.18 16.35 1.85
C GLU A 58 -4.37 15.82 2.65
N PHE A 59 -5.60 16.12 2.20
CA PHE A 59 -6.80 15.53 2.81
C PHE A 59 -6.78 14.00 2.80
N ALA A 60 -6.36 13.37 1.69
CA ALA A 60 -6.25 11.92 1.61
C ALA A 60 -5.13 11.37 2.51
N LEU A 61 -4.03 12.08 2.68
CA LEU A 61 -2.94 11.69 3.59
C LEU A 61 -3.44 11.71 5.04
N GLU A 62 -3.92 12.85 5.52
CA GLU A 62 -4.38 13.07 6.90
C GLU A 62 -5.64 12.25 7.25
N SER A 63 -6.65 12.27 6.38
CA SER A 63 -7.97 11.74 6.71
C SER A 63 -8.18 10.29 6.27
N VAL A 64 -7.27 9.73 5.47
CA VAL A 64 -7.37 8.35 4.97
C VAL A 64 -6.09 7.58 5.23
N ALA A 65 -4.94 8.03 4.74
CA ALA A 65 -3.72 7.23 4.82
C ALA A 65 -3.24 7.04 6.26
N GLU A 66 -3.10 8.12 7.02
CA GLU A 66 -2.73 8.10 8.44
C GLU A 66 -3.59 7.14 9.29
N PRO A 67 -4.93 7.26 9.36
CA PRO A 67 -5.74 6.35 10.16
C PRO A 67 -5.69 4.92 9.63
N LEU A 68 -5.57 4.71 8.31
CA LEU A 68 -5.46 3.37 7.74
C LEU A 68 -4.12 2.71 8.06
N THR A 69 -3.00 3.44 8.10
CA THR A 69 -1.70 2.86 8.51
C THR A 69 -1.74 2.37 9.96
N ASN A 70 -2.38 3.11 10.87
CA ASN A 70 -2.62 2.64 12.23
C ASN A 70 -3.50 1.40 12.23
N TYR A 71 -4.59 1.43 11.46
CA TYR A 71 -5.50 0.30 11.38
C TYR A 71 -4.84 -0.96 10.81
N VAL A 72 -3.92 -0.84 9.85
CA VAL A 72 -3.13 -1.96 9.34
C VAL A 72 -2.34 -2.64 10.46
N LEU A 73 -1.66 -1.87 11.32
CA LEU A 73 -0.96 -2.45 12.47
C LEU A 73 -1.95 -3.15 13.41
N HIS A 74 -3.05 -2.48 13.74
CA HIS A 74 -4.08 -3.06 14.60
C HIS A 74 -4.66 -4.35 14.04
N SER A 75 -5.01 -4.40 12.76
CA SER A 75 -5.58 -5.60 12.14
C SER A 75 -4.56 -6.74 12.05
N VAL A 76 -3.27 -6.45 11.93
CA VAL A 76 -2.21 -7.46 12.07
C VAL A 76 -2.13 -8.00 13.49
N LEU A 77 -2.19 -7.14 14.50
CA LEU A 77 -2.19 -7.56 15.91
C LEU A 77 -3.46 -8.33 16.29
N GLU A 78 -4.57 -8.12 15.60
CA GLU A 78 -5.80 -8.92 15.77
C GLU A 78 -5.80 -10.22 14.95
N CYS A 79 -4.71 -10.52 14.23
CA CYS A 79 -4.64 -11.59 13.22
C CYS A 79 -5.73 -11.52 12.14
N SER A 80 -6.25 -10.32 11.89
CA SER A 80 -7.26 -10.00 10.88
C SER A 80 -6.58 -9.47 9.61
N LEU A 81 -5.96 -10.38 8.87
CA LEU A 81 -4.99 -10.01 7.82
C LEU A 81 -5.64 -9.49 6.53
N TYR A 82 -6.93 -9.78 6.29
CA TYR A 82 -7.66 -9.28 5.11
C TYR A 82 -7.97 -7.77 5.19
N PRO A 83 -8.52 -7.26 6.30
CA PRO A 83 -8.64 -5.82 6.51
C PRO A 83 -7.31 -5.08 6.29
N SER A 84 -6.18 -5.64 6.69
CA SER A 84 -4.85 -5.06 6.43
C SER A 84 -4.61 -4.84 4.92
N LEU A 85 -4.85 -5.86 4.08
CA LEU A 85 -4.67 -5.76 2.63
C LEU A 85 -5.61 -4.73 2.00
N PHE A 86 -6.86 -4.69 2.46
CA PHE A 86 -7.85 -3.74 1.96
C PHE A 86 -7.46 -2.29 2.31
N SER A 87 -7.04 -2.05 3.55
CA SER A 87 -6.58 -0.74 4.01
C SER A 87 -5.33 -0.28 3.27
N MET A 88 -4.36 -1.17 3.09
CA MET A 88 -3.18 -0.94 2.25
C MET A 88 -3.55 -0.51 0.82
N ARG A 89 -4.48 -1.21 0.17
CA ARG A 89 -4.96 -0.86 -1.18
C ARG A 89 -5.60 0.53 -1.20
N LEU A 90 -6.43 0.84 -0.21
CA LEU A 90 -7.11 2.14 -0.12
C LEU A 90 -6.13 3.30 0.05
N ILE A 91 -5.03 3.12 0.81
CA ILE A 91 -3.98 4.14 0.96
C ILE A 91 -3.46 4.57 -0.42
N ILE A 92 -3.02 3.63 -1.25
CA ILE A 92 -2.51 3.95 -2.61
C ILE A 92 -3.60 4.59 -3.46
N GLU A 93 -4.81 4.02 -3.46
CA GLU A 93 -5.91 4.50 -4.29
C GLU A 93 -6.28 5.95 -3.96
N SER A 94 -6.42 6.26 -2.66
CA SER A 94 -6.77 7.61 -2.20
C SER A 94 -5.68 8.64 -2.50
N LEU A 95 -4.41 8.31 -2.27
CA LEU A 95 -3.29 9.21 -2.56
C LEU A 95 -3.12 9.44 -4.07
N ALA A 96 -3.28 8.40 -4.90
CA ALA A 96 -3.19 8.53 -6.35
C ALA A 96 -4.34 9.37 -6.93
N VAL A 97 -5.57 9.21 -6.40
CA VAL A 97 -6.70 10.11 -6.72
C VAL A 97 -6.38 11.55 -6.33
N GLY A 98 -5.84 11.76 -5.12
CA GLY A 98 -5.45 13.08 -4.62
C GLY A 98 -4.44 13.76 -5.54
N LEU A 99 -3.39 13.03 -5.95
CA LEU A 99 -2.34 13.53 -6.83
C LEU A 99 -2.94 13.92 -8.20
N TYR A 100 -3.76 13.04 -8.77
CA TYR A 100 -4.45 13.32 -10.02
C TYR A 100 -5.34 14.55 -9.93
N ALA A 101 -6.16 14.65 -8.87
CA ALA A 101 -7.11 15.73 -8.72
C ALA A 101 -6.44 17.07 -8.47
N ASP A 102 -5.40 17.11 -7.63
CA ASP A 102 -4.64 18.34 -7.39
C ASP A 102 -3.89 18.80 -8.63
N ARG A 103 -3.38 17.87 -9.44
CA ARG A 103 -2.69 18.19 -10.70
C ARG A 103 -3.60 18.87 -11.73
N TRP A 104 -4.86 18.44 -11.84
CA TRP A 104 -5.77 18.86 -12.92
C TRP A 104 -6.84 19.86 -12.48
N PHE A 105 -7.18 19.89 -11.20
CA PHE A 105 -8.29 20.68 -10.66
C PHE A 105 -7.83 21.60 -9.52
N GLY A 106 -6.58 22.06 -9.55
CA GLY A 106 -5.88 22.71 -8.42
C GLY A 106 -6.65 23.79 -7.66
N ASN A 107 -7.44 24.64 -8.34
CA ASN A 107 -8.19 25.74 -7.71
C ASN A 107 -9.55 25.34 -7.11
N ALA A 108 -10.00 24.10 -7.34
CA ALA A 108 -11.26 23.61 -6.79
C ALA A 108 -11.10 23.20 -5.33
N TRP A 109 -12.18 23.32 -4.55
CA TRP A 109 -12.21 22.80 -3.17
C TRP A 109 -12.25 21.26 -3.18
N PRO A 110 -11.87 20.56 -2.07
CA PRO A 110 -11.64 19.12 -2.09
C PRO A 110 -12.83 18.27 -2.54
N GLY A 111 -14.06 18.63 -2.17
CA GLY A 111 -15.24 17.86 -2.59
C GLY A 111 -15.61 18.04 -4.07
N GLU A 112 -15.29 19.19 -4.68
CA GLU A 112 -15.40 19.36 -6.13
C GLU A 112 -14.30 18.59 -6.86
N LYS A 113 -13.05 18.64 -6.36
CA LYS A 113 -11.95 17.80 -6.86
C LYS A 113 -12.34 16.32 -6.86
N LEU A 114 -12.91 15.82 -5.76
CA LEU A 114 -13.38 14.45 -5.65
C LEU A 114 -14.50 14.15 -6.64
N SER A 115 -15.46 15.07 -6.83
CA SER A 115 -16.54 14.93 -7.80
C SER A 115 -16.02 14.83 -9.24
N LEU A 116 -15.07 15.68 -9.61
CA LEU A 116 -14.43 15.70 -10.92
C LEU A 116 -13.53 14.48 -11.16
N ALA A 117 -12.93 13.93 -10.08
CA ALA A 117 -12.10 12.74 -10.11
C ALA A 117 -12.89 11.42 -9.98
N ARG A 118 -14.23 11.42 -9.97
CA ARG A 118 -15.04 10.18 -9.83
C ARG A 118 -14.77 9.12 -10.91
N GLY A 119 -14.30 9.53 -12.08
CA GLY A 119 -13.89 8.62 -13.15
C GLY A 119 -12.45 8.11 -12.99
N PHE A 120 -11.81 8.36 -11.84
CA PHE A 120 -10.45 7.91 -11.61
C PHE A 120 -10.38 6.39 -11.46
N GLU A 121 -9.46 5.76 -12.19
CA GLU A 121 -9.19 4.33 -12.10
C GLU A 121 -7.67 4.11 -12.23
N MET A 122 -7.05 3.51 -11.21
CA MET A 122 -5.60 3.21 -11.24
C MET A 122 -5.20 2.41 -12.49
N GLY A 123 -6.05 1.49 -12.95
CA GLY A 123 -5.82 0.71 -14.18
C GLY A 123 -5.76 1.52 -15.49
N ARG A 124 -6.15 2.80 -15.49
CA ARG A 124 -6.01 3.67 -16.67
C ARG A 124 -4.56 4.06 -16.93
N PHE A 125 -3.70 4.15 -15.91
CA PHE A 125 -2.27 4.46 -16.07
C PHE A 125 -1.54 3.42 -16.95
N LYS A 126 -2.00 2.16 -16.93
CA LYS A 126 -1.47 1.08 -17.78
C LYS A 126 -2.21 1.00 -19.12
N ARG A 127 -3.55 0.91 -19.12
CA ARG A 127 -4.35 0.76 -20.35
C ARG A 127 -4.19 1.91 -21.35
N CYS A 128 -4.09 3.16 -20.88
CA CYS A 128 -3.92 4.30 -21.79
C CYS A 128 -2.54 4.31 -22.49
N ARG A 129 -1.54 3.55 -22.00
CA ARG A 129 -0.26 3.33 -22.70
C ARG A 129 -0.32 2.21 -23.74
N GLU A 130 -1.07 1.15 -23.45
CA GLU A 130 -1.17 -0.05 -24.30
C GLU A 130 -2.09 0.14 -25.52
N TYR A 131 -3.19 0.88 -25.37
CA TYR A 131 -4.16 1.11 -26.44
C TYR A 131 -3.88 2.42 -27.20
N LYS A 132 -3.05 2.34 -28.26
CA LYS A 132 -2.86 3.43 -29.25
C LYS A 132 -3.98 3.50 -30.30
N GLY A 133 -5.22 3.18 -29.94
CA GLY A 133 -6.36 3.10 -30.87
C GLY A 133 -7.29 4.29 -30.77
N GLU A 134 -7.35 5.09 -31.84
CA GLU A 134 -8.46 5.94 -32.32
C GLU A 134 -9.55 6.32 -31.31
N ASP A 135 -9.17 7.07 -30.29
CA ASP A 135 -9.82 8.33 -29.90
C ASP A 135 -9.01 8.88 -28.73
N GLY A 136 -8.32 9.99 -28.98
CA GLY A 136 -7.59 10.75 -27.98
C GLY A 136 -8.55 11.35 -26.96
N ASN A 137 -9.09 10.50 -26.09
CA ASN A 137 -9.95 10.93 -25.00
C ASN A 137 -9.08 11.78 -24.06
N SER A 138 -9.50 13.01 -23.75
CA SER A 138 -8.76 13.96 -22.91
C SER A 138 -8.26 13.34 -21.60
N LEU A 139 -9.02 12.38 -21.08
CA LEU A 139 -8.68 11.54 -19.94
C LEU A 139 -7.39 10.73 -20.16
N CYS A 140 -7.26 9.94 -21.23
CA CYS A 140 -6.03 9.14 -21.44
C CYS A 140 -4.79 10.03 -21.63
N ASN A 141 -4.96 11.23 -22.18
CA ASN A 141 -3.88 12.21 -22.24
C ASN A 141 -3.49 12.70 -20.83
N GLN A 142 -4.46 12.96 -19.94
CA GLN A 142 -4.20 13.33 -18.54
C GLN A 142 -3.47 12.21 -17.78
N TYR A 143 -3.91 10.96 -17.88
CA TYR A 143 -3.25 9.81 -17.25
C TYR A 143 -1.83 9.59 -17.77
N SER A 144 -1.63 9.64 -19.08
CA SER A 144 -0.32 9.44 -19.69
C SER A 144 0.64 10.59 -19.33
N THR A 145 0.14 11.83 -19.28
CA THR A 145 0.91 12.99 -18.85
C THR A 145 1.32 12.87 -17.40
N LEU A 146 0.38 12.58 -16.50
CA LEU A 146 0.68 12.43 -15.08
C LEU A 146 1.64 11.27 -14.83
N GLY A 147 1.45 10.11 -15.48
CA GLY A 147 2.37 8.97 -15.35
C GLY A 147 3.79 9.31 -15.80
N ARG A 148 3.93 10.11 -16.88
CA ARG A 148 5.24 10.61 -17.32
C ARG A 148 5.85 11.59 -16.30
N GLU A 149 5.06 12.54 -15.79
CA GLU A 149 5.54 13.49 -14.77
C GLU A 149 5.98 12.78 -13.49
N VAL A 150 5.26 11.73 -13.05
CA VAL A 150 5.65 10.89 -11.91
C VAL A 150 6.97 10.18 -12.17
N ASN A 151 7.12 9.54 -13.35
CA ASN A 151 8.38 8.89 -13.72
C ASN A 151 9.54 9.89 -13.84
N GLU A 152 9.30 11.09 -14.36
CA GLU A 152 10.31 12.16 -14.44
C GLU A 152 10.71 12.66 -13.04
N ALA A 153 9.76 12.88 -12.13
CA ALA A 153 10.04 13.30 -10.75
C ALA A 153 10.83 12.24 -9.97
N LEU A 154 10.52 10.97 -10.18
CA LEU A 154 11.15 9.82 -9.53
C LEU A 154 12.25 9.17 -10.39
N CYS A 155 12.77 9.86 -11.42
CA CYS A 155 13.72 9.25 -12.36
C CYS A 155 15.03 8.78 -11.69
N TRP A 156 15.40 9.40 -10.57
CA TRP A 156 16.55 9.01 -9.74
C TRP A 156 16.37 7.62 -9.09
N LEU A 157 15.14 7.10 -9.02
CA LEU A 157 14.85 5.73 -8.59
C LEU A 157 14.96 4.72 -9.71
N ARG A 158 15.05 5.13 -10.99
CA ARG A 158 14.96 4.17 -12.10
C ARG A 158 16.06 3.12 -12.05
N ASP A 159 17.26 3.49 -11.62
CA ASP A 159 18.36 2.53 -11.52
C ASP A 159 18.16 1.59 -10.32
N LEU A 160 17.63 2.09 -9.19
CA LEU A 160 17.34 1.31 -7.98
C LEU A 160 16.13 0.38 -8.17
N LEU A 161 15.03 0.88 -8.72
CA LEU A 161 13.86 0.06 -9.05
C LEU A 161 14.13 -0.85 -10.24
N GLY A 162 14.93 -0.41 -11.21
CA GLY A 162 15.35 -1.21 -12.35
C GLY A 162 16.23 -2.39 -11.95
N SER A 163 17.18 -2.20 -11.02
CA SER A 163 18.02 -3.29 -10.50
C SER A 163 17.24 -4.28 -9.63
N ASN A 164 16.30 -3.78 -8.82
CA ASN A 164 15.61 -4.59 -7.81
C ASN A 164 14.29 -5.19 -8.28
N PHE A 165 13.59 -4.50 -9.19
CA PHE A 165 12.23 -4.84 -9.62
C PHE A 165 12.02 -4.80 -11.14
N GLY A 166 12.95 -4.22 -11.91
CA GLY A 166 12.89 -4.16 -13.38
C GLY A 166 11.79 -3.26 -13.95
N ILE A 167 11.29 -2.27 -13.20
CA ILE A 167 10.11 -1.47 -13.56
C ILE A 167 10.28 0.04 -13.29
N GLU A 168 9.54 0.86 -14.05
CA GLU A 168 9.46 2.32 -13.87
C GLU A 168 8.64 2.70 -12.62
N PRO A 169 8.86 3.88 -12.00
CA PRO A 169 8.20 4.29 -10.75
C PRO A 169 6.66 4.20 -10.76
N MET A 170 5.99 4.73 -11.79
CA MET A 170 4.54 4.66 -11.90
C MET A 170 4.03 3.23 -12.11
N ASP A 171 4.81 2.40 -12.81
CA ASP A 171 4.49 0.99 -12.99
C ASP A 171 4.62 0.22 -11.67
N PHE A 172 5.63 0.54 -10.86
CA PHE A 172 5.77 0.00 -9.50
C PHE A 172 4.56 0.30 -8.61
N ILE A 173 4.12 1.56 -8.57
CA ILE A 173 2.94 1.97 -7.78
C ILE A 173 1.69 1.22 -8.26
N TYR A 174 1.51 1.13 -9.58
CA TYR A 174 0.38 0.41 -10.17
C TYR A 174 0.42 -1.09 -9.87
N GLU A 175 1.56 -1.77 -10.03
CA GLU A 175 1.66 -3.20 -9.78
C GLU A 175 1.53 -3.55 -8.30
N THR A 176 1.95 -2.65 -7.40
CA THR A 176 1.67 -2.79 -5.96
C THR A 176 0.16 -2.74 -5.69
N TYR A 177 -0.55 -1.73 -6.21
CA TYR A 177 -2.01 -1.63 -6.12
C TYR A 177 -2.72 -2.86 -6.73
N ASN A 178 -2.27 -3.28 -7.91
CA ASN A 178 -2.82 -4.41 -8.64
C ASN A 178 -2.63 -5.72 -7.85
N SER A 179 -1.46 -5.93 -7.28
CA SER A 179 -1.13 -7.11 -6.47
C SER A 179 -1.98 -7.19 -5.21
N LEU A 180 -2.21 -6.06 -4.52
CA LEU A 180 -3.13 -5.99 -3.37
C LEU A 180 -4.59 -6.26 -3.75
N SER A 181 -4.98 -5.92 -4.99
CA SER A 181 -6.34 -6.14 -5.48
C SER A 181 -6.63 -7.62 -5.80
N LYS A 182 -5.60 -8.41 -6.14
CA LYS A 182 -5.73 -9.84 -6.49
C LYS A 182 -6.37 -10.69 -5.37
N PRO A 183 -5.89 -10.68 -4.11
CA PRO A 183 -6.50 -11.47 -3.03
C PRO A 183 -7.89 -10.94 -2.62
N ILE A 184 -8.19 -9.65 -2.83
CA ILE A 184 -9.50 -9.04 -2.54
C ILE A 184 -10.55 -9.47 -3.58
N HIS A 185 -10.14 -9.60 -4.84
CA HIS A 185 -10.99 -9.98 -5.98
C HIS A 185 -10.57 -11.34 -6.56
N ALA A 186 -10.41 -12.35 -5.69
CA ALA A 186 -9.79 -13.65 -5.96
C ALA A 186 -10.38 -14.49 -7.13
N VAL A 187 -11.42 -14.03 -7.83
CA VAL A 187 -12.07 -14.76 -8.92
C VAL A 187 -11.45 -14.49 -10.31
N ALA A 188 -10.46 -13.60 -10.49
CA ALA A 188 -10.03 -13.26 -11.86
C ALA A 188 -8.56 -12.97 -12.22
N MET A 189 -7.56 -12.82 -11.31
CA MET A 189 -6.32 -12.11 -11.73
C MET A 189 -4.95 -12.58 -11.18
N ILE A 190 -4.71 -13.86 -10.87
CA ILE A 190 -3.33 -14.33 -10.57
C ILE A 190 -2.71 -15.02 -11.80
N ASN A 191 -1.68 -14.39 -12.36
CA ASN A 191 -0.65 -15.05 -13.17
C ASN A 191 0.50 -15.47 -12.23
N GLY A 192 0.84 -16.75 -12.20
CA GLY A 192 1.80 -17.35 -11.26
C GLY A 192 3.28 -17.02 -11.49
N GLU A 193 3.58 -15.87 -12.10
CA GLU A 193 4.95 -15.47 -12.45
C GLU A 193 5.55 -14.56 -11.36
N GLY A 194 6.82 -14.80 -11.03
CA GLY A 194 7.59 -14.04 -10.03
C GLY A 194 7.18 -14.30 -8.57
N VAL A 195 7.92 -13.69 -7.63
CA VAL A 195 7.69 -13.88 -6.17
C VAL A 195 6.31 -13.39 -5.73
N LEU A 196 5.80 -12.29 -6.31
CA LEU A 196 4.43 -11.81 -6.06
C LEU A 196 3.36 -12.80 -6.57
N GLY A 197 3.63 -13.49 -7.68
CA GLY A 197 2.77 -14.56 -8.20
C GLY A 197 2.78 -15.79 -7.28
N ALA A 198 3.97 -16.24 -6.86
CA ALA A 198 4.14 -17.39 -5.97
C ALA A 198 3.53 -17.13 -4.58
N LEU A 199 3.77 -15.96 -4.00
CA LEU A 199 3.16 -15.52 -2.75
C LEU A 199 1.64 -15.41 -2.89
N GLY A 200 1.15 -14.87 -4.01
CA GLY A 200 -0.28 -14.82 -4.32
C GLY A 200 -0.93 -16.21 -4.40
N ILE A 201 -0.25 -17.19 -5.00
CA ILE A 201 -0.71 -18.59 -5.03
C ILE A 201 -0.71 -19.19 -3.63
N ALA A 202 0.38 -19.05 -2.87
CA ALA A 202 0.48 -19.57 -1.50
C ALA A 202 -0.60 -18.98 -0.58
N VAL A 203 -0.88 -17.69 -0.74
CA VAL A 203 -1.97 -17.00 -0.07
C VAL A 203 -3.32 -17.60 -0.47
N ILE A 204 -3.63 -17.75 -1.77
CA ILE A 204 -4.90 -18.36 -2.22
C ILE A 204 -5.04 -19.82 -1.76
N ASP A 205 -3.97 -20.61 -1.79
CA ASP A 205 -4.01 -22.00 -1.36
C ASP A 205 -4.24 -22.12 0.15
N ASN A 206 -3.62 -21.26 0.96
CA ASN A 206 -3.93 -21.14 2.38
C ASN A 206 -5.40 -20.72 2.61
N MET A 207 -5.91 -19.78 1.81
CA MET A 207 -7.31 -19.39 1.86
C MET A 207 -8.24 -20.56 1.54
N ARG A 208 -7.93 -21.35 0.50
CA ARG A 208 -8.71 -22.52 0.08
C ARG A 208 -8.66 -23.66 1.10
N SER A 209 -7.50 -23.90 1.72
CA SER A 209 -7.31 -25.01 2.67
C SER A 209 -8.05 -24.76 3.99
N LYS A 210 -8.08 -23.51 4.46
CA LYS A 210 -8.73 -23.14 5.72
C LYS A 210 -10.22 -22.79 5.58
N ILE A 211 -10.67 -22.27 4.43
CA ILE A 211 -11.95 -21.54 4.33
C ILE A 211 -12.56 -21.67 2.92
N GLY A 212 -13.62 -22.46 2.76
CA GLY A 212 -14.38 -22.51 1.50
C GLY A 212 -14.69 -21.10 0.96
N ILE A 213 -14.57 -20.92 -0.36
CA ILE A 213 -14.74 -19.61 -1.02
C ILE A 213 -16.22 -19.17 -0.90
N PRO A 214 -16.55 -17.94 -0.41
CA PRO A 214 -15.69 -16.83 0.02
C PRO A 214 -15.44 -16.78 1.54
N PRO A 215 -14.36 -16.12 2.00
CA PRO A 215 -13.79 -16.31 3.33
C PRO A 215 -14.51 -15.46 4.39
N MET A 216 -15.63 -15.92 4.94
CA MET A 216 -16.30 -15.18 6.04
C MET A 216 -15.55 -15.23 7.38
N ARG A 217 -14.62 -16.19 7.56
CA ARG A 217 -13.97 -16.44 8.87
C ARG A 217 -12.90 -15.40 9.25
N THR A 218 -12.34 -14.68 8.28
CA THR A 218 -11.21 -13.74 8.46
C THR A 218 -11.58 -12.26 8.32
N ILE A 219 -12.87 -11.93 8.23
CA ILE A 219 -13.33 -10.57 7.91
C ILE A 219 -13.73 -9.77 9.17
N ILE A 220 -14.09 -10.40 10.30
CA ILE A 220 -14.87 -9.68 11.33
C ILE A 220 -14.38 -9.85 12.78
N MET A 221 -13.62 -10.91 13.14
CA MET A 221 -13.30 -11.17 14.56
C MET A 221 -11.80 -11.35 14.81
N PRO A 222 -11.24 -10.66 15.83
CA PRO A 222 -9.89 -10.92 16.32
C PRO A 222 -9.70 -12.39 16.68
N ALA A 223 -8.52 -12.93 16.37
CA ALA A 223 -8.15 -14.31 16.66
C ALA A 223 -6.69 -14.39 17.12
N GLU A 224 -6.32 -15.48 17.76
CA GLU A 224 -4.90 -15.82 17.99
C GLU A 224 -4.27 -16.22 16.65
N CYS A 225 -3.06 -15.73 16.38
CA CYS A 225 -2.28 -16.18 15.24
C CYS A 225 -1.69 -17.56 15.52
N GLU A 226 -1.75 -18.43 14.52
CA GLU A 226 -1.19 -19.79 14.56
C GLU A 226 -0.09 -19.95 13.50
N GLU A 227 0.65 -21.07 13.55
CA GLU A 227 1.74 -21.35 12.59
C GLU A 227 1.27 -21.29 11.12
N ASP A 228 0.03 -21.70 10.86
CA ASP A 228 -0.55 -21.66 9.52
C ASP A 228 -0.80 -20.22 9.01
N ASP A 229 -0.79 -19.20 9.89
CA ASP A 229 -0.95 -17.79 9.50
C ASP A 229 0.37 -17.13 9.09
N LEU A 230 1.50 -17.81 9.31
CA LEU A 230 2.84 -17.32 9.00
C LEU A 230 3.03 -16.94 7.53
N VAL A 231 2.38 -17.65 6.60
CA VAL A 231 2.40 -17.32 5.16
C VAL A 231 1.68 -16.01 4.87
N MET A 232 0.55 -15.76 5.55
CA MET A 232 -0.17 -14.51 5.40
C MET A 232 0.56 -13.36 6.09
N LEU A 233 1.20 -13.60 7.23
CA LEU A 233 2.06 -12.62 7.89
C LEU A 233 3.25 -12.23 7.01
N ASP A 234 3.81 -13.16 6.23
CA ASP A 234 4.82 -12.84 5.20
C ASP A 234 4.29 -11.99 4.08
N ALA A 235 3.09 -12.33 3.59
CA ALA A 235 2.46 -11.52 2.57
C ALA A 235 2.22 -10.09 3.08
N ILE A 236 1.72 -9.95 4.30
CA ILE A 236 1.52 -8.65 4.93
C ILE A 236 2.83 -7.90 5.13
N HIS A 237 3.89 -8.56 5.57
CA HIS A 237 5.20 -7.93 5.75
C HIS A 237 5.72 -7.36 4.44
N TRP A 238 5.66 -8.18 3.39
CA TRP A 238 6.05 -7.78 2.05
C TRP A 238 5.19 -6.61 1.54
N TYR A 239 3.87 -6.73 1.62
CA TYR A 239 2.97 -5.68 1.16
C TYR A 239 3.09 -4.39 1.97
N ALA A 240 3.34 -4.45 3.28
CA ALA A 240 3.56 -3.26 4.10
C ALA A 240 4.74 -2.42 3.58
N LEU A 241 5.83 -3.08 3.17
CA LEU A 241 7.01 -2.42 2.61
C LEU A 241 6.75 -1.87 1.21
N LEU A 242 6.05 -2.61 0.34
CA LEU A 242 5.66 -2.12 -0.98
C LEU A 242 4.71 -0.91 -0.89
N ILE A 243 3.80 -0.93 0.09
CA ILE A 243 2.88 0.18 0.38
C ILE A 243 3.63 1.39 0.89
N ARG A 244 4.52 1.21 1.87
CA ARG A 244 5.37 2.26 2.40
C ARG A 244 6.13 2.95 1.27
N LEU A 245 6.81 2.16 0.42
CA LEU A 245 7.51 2.67 -0.75
C LEU A 245 6.58 3.40 -1.73
N SER A 246 5.44 2.81 -2.08
CA SER A 246 4.48 3.43 -3.00
C SER A 246 3.87 4.73 -2.46
N MET A 247 3.57 4.77 -1.16
CA MET A 247 3.08 5.95 -0.45
C MET A 247 4.11 7.07 -0.49
N ASP A 248 5.35 6.78 -0.10
CA ASP A 248 6.44 7.77 -0.10
C ASP A 248 6.74 8.29 -1.51
N MET A 249 6.68 7.41 -2.53
CA MET A 249 6.79 7.80 -3.94
C MET A 249 5.65 8.72 -4.38
N LEU A 250 4.41 8.46 -3.96
CA LEU A 250 3.26 9.33 -4.25
C LEU A 250 3.39 10.68 -3.54
N ILE A 251 3.84 10.69 -2.28
CA ILE A 251 4.11 11.92 -1.53
C ILE A 251 5.20 12.73 -2.22
N TYR A 252 6.32 12.09 -2.59
CA TYR A 252 7.41 12.75 -3.32
C TYR A 252 6.93 13.34 -4.65
N ALA A 253 6.17 12.56 -5.43
CA ALA A 253 5.66 12.99 -6.72
C ALA A 253 4.70 14.19 -6.56
N TRP A 254 3.81 14.16 -5.58
CA TRP A 254 2.93 15.29 -5.30
C TRP A 254 3.70 16.53 -4.83
N GLN A 255 4.66 16.37 -3.91
CA GLN A 255 5.55 17.43 -3.45
C GLN A 255 6.31 18.07 -4.62
N SER A 256 6.79 17.26 -5.57
CA SER A 256 7.56 17.72 -6.73
C SER A 256 6.69 18.39 -7.81
N ILE A 257 5.61 17.74 -8.22
CA ILE A 257 4.81 18.10 -9.41
C ILE A 257 3.80 19.21 -9.08
N VAL A 258 3.10 19.08 -7.95
CA VAL A 258 1.98 19.94 -7.58
C VAL A 258 2.45 21.05 -6.66
N ARG A 259 3.01 20.70 -5.51
CA ARG A 259 3.37 21.67 -4.46
C ARG A 259 4.64 22.44 -4.79
N LYS A 260 5.52 21.88 -5.64
CA LYS A 260 6.85 22.41 -5.96
C LYS A 260 7.68 22.68 -4.70
N ALA A 261 7.69 21.68 -3.82
CA ALA A 261 8.40 21.71 -2.55
C ALA A 261 9.90 21.98 -2.72
N GLY A 262 10.51 22.57 -1.69
CA GLY A 262 11.95 22.83 -1.66
C GLY A 262 12.77 21.55 -1.46
N ASN A 263 14.08 21.64 -1.69
CA ASN A 263 15.00 20.51 -1.60
C ASN A 263 15.01 19.82 -0.24
N GLU A 264 14.78 20.54 0.86
CA GLU A 264 14.80 19.97 2.22
C GLU A 264 13.66 18.95 2.41
N GLU A 265 12.43 19.32 2.08
CA GLU A 265 11.27 18.42 2.18
C GLU A 265 11.43 17.22 1.24
N LEU A 266 11.87 17.44 0.00
CA LEU A 266 12.13 16.35 -0.95
C LEU A 266 13.25 15.40 -0.48
N THR A 267 14.27 15.91 0.20
CA THR A 267 15.37 15.09 0.75
C THR A 267 14.88 14.18 1.87
N LYS A 268 13.98 14.68 2.72
CA LYS A 268 13.35 13.87 3.78
C LYS A 268 12.57 12.70 3.19
N THR A 269 11.68 12.96 2.23
CA THR A 269 10.91 11.91 1.54
C THR A 269 11.81 10.94 0.79
N ARG A 270 12.85 11.45 0.11
CA ARG A 270 13.85 10.61 -0.56
C ARG A 270 14.56 9.64 0.38
N THR A 271 14.94 10.11 1.58
CA THR A 271 15.61 9.27 2.58
C THR A 271 14.69 8.14 3.04
N SER A 272 13.40 8.44 3.21
CA SER A 272 12.38 7.43 3.53
C SER A 272 12.25 6.35 2.45
N ILE A 273 12.20 6.77 1.19
CA ILE A 273 12.16 5.88 0.03
C ILE A 273 13.37 4.95 -0.02
N GLU A 274 14.59 5.49 0.13
CA GLU A 274 15.83 4.70 0.11
C GLU A 274 15.85 3.65 1.24
N GLU A 275 15.38 4.01 2.43
CA GLU A 275 15.24 3.09 3.56
C GLU A 275 14.17 2.02 3.33
N ALA A 276 13.01 2.38 2.75
CA ALA A 276 11.96 1.44 2.41
C ALA A 276 12.43 0.40 1.38
N ILE A 277 13.23 0.81 0.38
CA ILE A 277 13.85 -0.10 -0.61
C ILE A 277 14.80 -1.08 0.07
N ARG A 278 15.70 -0.58 0.92
CA ARG A 278 16.65 -1.44 1.66
C ARG A 278 15.92 -2.50 2.48
N ARG A 279 14.88 -2.10 3.21
CA ARG A 279 14.05 -3.04 4.00
C ARG A 279 13.29 -4.03 3.12
N ALA A 280 12.77 -3.60 1.98
CA ALA A 280 12.14 -4.49 1.01
C ALA A 280 13.13 -5.56 0.50
N GLU A 281 14.34 -5.19 0.10
CA GLU A 281 15.35 -6.17 -0.32
C GLU A 281 15.67 -7.20 0.77
N GLU A 282 15.82 -6.76 2.02
CA GLU A 282 16.08 -7.63 3.16
C GLU A 282 14.95 -8.64 3.35
N VAL A 283 13.70 -8.17 3.40
CA VAL A 283 12.53 -9.03 3.59
C VAL A 283 12.28 -9.94 2.38
N TYR A 284 12.54 -9.46 1.16
CA TYR A 284 12.47 -10.28 -0.04
C TYR A 284 13.41 -11.48 0.05
N ASN A 285 14.67 -11.25 0.48
CA ASN A 285 15.64 -12.31 0.67
C ASN A 285 15.25 -13.27 1.80
N GLU A 286 14.72 -12.76 2.91
CA GLU A 286 14.24 -13.59 4.02
C GLU A 286 13.08 -14.49 3.60
N ILE A 287 12.10 -13.97 2.86
CA ILE A 287 10.96 -14.73 2.31
C ILE A 287 11.47 -15.74 1.28
N GLY A 288 12.35 -15.30 0.37
CA GLY A 288 12.95 -16.16 -0.66
C GLY A 288 13.69 -17.35 -0.06
N SER A 289 14.48 -17.12 1.00
CA SER A 289 15.16 -18.20 1.73
C SER A 289 14.18 -19.16 2.42
N ARG A 290 13.06 -18.66 2.95
CA ARG A 290 12.07 -19.49 3.67
C ARG A 290 11.27 -20.40 2.75
N TYR A 291 10.95 -19.94 1.55
CA TYR A 291 10.15 -20.70 0.59
C TYR A 291 10.98 -21.34 -0.55
N GLY A 292 12.31 -21.23 -0.50
CA GLY A 292 13.19 -21.81 -1.53
C GLY A 292 13.01 -21.16 -2.90
N LEU A 293 12.67 -19.88 -2.95
CA LEU A 293 12.41 -19.11 -4.18
C LEU A 293 13.67 -18.45 -4.75
N GLN A 294 14.86 -18.73 -4.21
CA GLN A 294 16.10 -18.24 -4.80
C GLN A 294 16.36 -19.00 -6.11
N ASP A 295 16.39 -18.27 -7.22
CA ASP A 295 16.82 -18.78 -8.51
C ASP A 295 18.24 -19.36 -8.37
N ASN A 296 18.38 -20.64 -8.70
CA ASN A 296 19.68 -21.21 -8.99
C ASN A 296 20.17 -20.64 -10.33
N GLY A 297 20.81 -19.47 -10.30
CA GLY A 297 21.78 -18.99 -11.30
C GLY A 297 21.27 -18.76 -12.72
#